data_AF-A0A966WV48-F1
#
_entry.id   AF-A0A966WV48-F1
#
_cell.length_a   1.000
_cell.length_b   1.000
_cell.length_c   1.000
_cell.angle_alpha   90.00
_cell.angle_beta   90.00
_cell.angle_gamma   90.00
#
_symmetry.space_group_name_H-M   'P 1'
#
loop_
_entity.id
_entity.type
_entity.pdbx_description
1 polymer ?
#
loop_
_entity_poly.entity_id
_entity_poly.type
_entity_poly.pdbx_seq_one_letter_code
_entity_poly.pdbx_strand_id
1 'polypeptide(L)'
;MEPAKGFGGKGLGAGSAKGGKRKGAKKRNPGLSKADWGPLGKHPDLEAIVARQRLQLPLSGRLTEADVAKAWKLAAAEHHPDRGGLHNTMQLVNGARDLLLGKGV
;
A
#
# COMPACT_ATOMS: atom_id res chain seq x y z
N MET A 1 -35.60 41.72 -6.07
CA MET A 1 -36.11 40.94 -7.21
C MET A 1 -35.26 41.34 -8.40
N GLU A 2 -34.40 40.42 -8.86
CA GLU A 2 -33.68 40.31 -10.15
C GLU A 2 -32.83 39.00 -10.04
N PRO A 3 -32.46 38.33 -11.15
CA PRO A 3 -32.75 36.90 -11.36
C PRO A 3 -31.59 35.89 -11.20
N ALA A 4 -31.98 34.62 -11.07
CA ALA A 4 -31.12 33.43 -11.13
C ALA A 4 -30.48 33.22 -12.51
N LYS A 5 -29.21 32.80 -12.53
CA LYS A 5 -28.56 32.24 -13.72
C LYS A 5 -27.67 31.06 -13.32
N GLY A 6 -28.15 29.86 -13.62
CA GLY A 6 -27.37 28.64 -13.57
C GLY A 6 -26.38 28.56 -14.73
N PHE A 7 -25.25 27.92 -14.47
CA PHE A 7 -24.38 27.23 -15.41
C PHE A 7 -23.80 26.06 -14.60
N GLY A 8 -24.06 24.78 -14.89
CA GLY A 8 -24.15 24.17 -16.20
C GLY A 8 -22.82 23.46 -16.47
N GLY A 9 -22.69 22.24 -15.95
CA GLY A 9 -21.46 21.45 -15.99
C GLY A 9 -20.95 21.12 -17.40
N LYS A 10 -19.65 20.85 -17.49
CA LYS A 10 -19.03 20.16 -18.62
C LYS A 10 -17.69 19.54 -18.18
N GLY A 11 -17.76 18.32 -17.65
CA GLY A 11 -16.64 17.38 -17.64
C GLY A 11 -16.93 16.33 -18.70
N LEU A 12 -16.16 16.34 -19.78
CA LEU A 12 -16.35 15.56 -20.99
C LEU A 12 -16.26 14.05 -20.70
N GLY A 13 -17.36 13.34 -20.92
CA GLY A 13 -17.39 11.90 -21.12
C GLY A 13 -17.43 11.58 -22.61
N ALA A 14 -16.57 10.65 -23.04
CA ALA A 14 -16.73 9.91 -24.29
C ALA A 14 -16.00 8.56 -24.17
N GLY A 15 -16.72 7.56 -23.64
CA GLY A 15 -16.32 6.16 -23.64
C GLY A 15 -17.56 5.27 -23.78
N SER A 16 -17.96 5.01 -25.03
CA SER A 16 -18.82 3.88 -25.43
C SER A 16 -18.18 2.55 -24.99
N ALA A 17 -18.85 1.45 -24.69
CA ALA A 17 -20.25 1.06 -24.58
C ALA A 17 -20.29 -0.36 -23.97
N LYS A 18 -21.50 -0.79 -23.55
CA LYS A 18 -21.96 -2.18 -23.33
C LYS A 18 -21.58 -2.90 -22.01
N GLY A 19 -22.60 -3.01 -21.16
CA GLY A 19 -23.13 -4.31 -20.74
C GLY A 19 -22.50 -4.97 -19.52
N GLY A 20 -23.15 -4.85 -18.36
CA GLY A 20 -22.78 -5.66 -17.20
C GLY A 20 -23.55 -5.34 -15.93
N LYS A 21 -24.80 -5.85 -15.85
CA LYS A 21 -25.51 -6.25 -14.61
C LYS A 21 -25.13 -5.47 -13.34
N ARG A 22 -25.95 -4.51 -12.94
CA ARG A 22 -25.94 -3.89 -11.59
C ARG A 22 -26.12 -5.01 -10.55
N LYS A 23 -25.03 -5.61 -10.06
CA LYS A 23 -25.07 -6.45 -8.86
C LYS A 23 -25.29 -5.50 -7.69
N GLY A 24 -26.42 -5.70 -7.01
CA GLY A 24 -26.88 -4.86 -5.92
C GLY A 24 -25.77 -4.52 -4.92
N ALA A 25 -25.86 -3.32 -4.37
CA ALA A 25 -25.03 -2.86 -3.26
C ALA A 25 -25.23 -3.80 -2.06
N LYS A 26 -24.53 -4.93 -2.07
CA LYS A 26 -24.38 -5.79 -0.91
C LYS A 26 -23.63 -4.92 0.09
N LYS A 27 -24.33 -4.39 1.10
CA LYS A 27 -23.75 -3.65 2.22
C LYS A 27 -22.53 -4.47 2.67
N ARG A 28 -21.33 -3.99 2.32
CA ARG A 28 -20.08 -4.66 2.67
C ARG A 28 -20.11 -4.72 4.19
N ASN A 29 -20.11 -5.91 4.75
CA ASN A 29 -19.97 -6.08 6.17
C ASN A 29 -18.76 -5.25 6.60
N PRO A 30 -18.86 -4.33 7.57
CA PRO A 30 -17.72 -3.54 8.03
C PRO A 30 -16.66 -4.39 8.73
N GLY A 31 -16.88 -5.71 8.83
CA GLY A 31 -15.92 -6.69 9.31
C GLY A 31 -14.67 -6.78 8.44
N LEU A 32 -13.55 -7.03 9.11
CA LEU A 32 -12.25 -7.23 8.49
C LEU A 32 -12.27 -8.40 7.50
N SER A 33 -11.70 -8.19 6.32
CA SER A 33 -11.47 -9.23 5.32
C SER A 33 -10.16 -9.96 5.60
N LYS A 34 -9.98 -11.17 5.06
CA LYS A 34 -8.70 -11.90 5.12
C LYS A 34 -7.50 -11.06 4.65
N ALA A 35 -7.71 -10.17 3.67
CA ALA A 35 -6.69 -9.25 3.17
C ALA A 35 -6.28 -8.14 4.18
N ASP A 36 -7.04 -7.93 5.26
CA ASP A 36 -6.70 -6.98 6.30
C ASP A 36 -5.66 -7.53 7.30
N TRP A 37 -5.46 -8.84 7.35
CA TRP A 37 -4.58 -9.52 8.29
C TRP A 37 -3.21 -9.93 7.72
N GLY A 38 -2.97 -9.64 6.43
CA GLY A 38 -1.67 -9.91 5.81
C GLY A 38 -0.58 -8.92 6.25
N PRO A 39 0.69 -9.16 5.90
CA PRO A 39 1.81 -8.29 6.25
C PRO A 39 1.66 -6.84 5.74
N LEU A 40 0.96 -6.66 4.61
CA LEU A 40 0.60 -5.34 4.04
C LEU A 40 -0.81 -4.88 4.42
N GLY A 41 -1.53 -5.67 5.22
CA GLY A 41 -2.88 -5.42 5.67
C GLY A 41 -2.97 -4.37 6.77
N LYS A 42 -4.18 -4.12 7.26
CA LYS A 42 -4.44 -3.17 8.35
C LYS A 42 -3.89 -3.64 9.70
N HIS A 43 -3.88 -4.96 9.91
CA HIS A 43 -3.46 -5.63 11.12
C HIS A 43 -2.33 -6.62 10.79
N PRO A 44 -1.12 -6.11 10.55
CA PRO A 44 0.07 -6.96 10.41
C PRO A 44 0.32 -7.76 11.70
N ASP A 45 0.92 -8.93 11.55
CA ASP A 45 1.45 -9.70 12.67
C ASP A 45 2.73 -9.06 13.23
N LEU A 46 3.26 -9.60 14.33
CA LEU A 46 4.44 -9.05 15.00
C LEU A 46 5.65 -8.97 14.06
N GLU A 47 5.89 -10.04 13.30
CA GLU A 47 7.00 -10.10 12.34
C GLU A 47 6.86 -9.02 11.25
N ALA A 48 5.66 -8.82 10.70
CA ALA A 48 5.42 -7.75 9.75
C ALA A 48 5.50 -6.35 10.38
N ILE A 49 5.16 -6.18 11.66
CA ILE A 49 5.37 -4.90 12.39
C ILE A 49 6.87 -4.60 12.49
N VAL A 50 7.68 -5.59 12.89
CA VAL A 50 9.15 -5.44 12.97
C VAL A 50 9.74 -5.14 11.59
N ALA A 51 9.27 -5.84 10.55
CA ALA A 51 9.70 -5.59 9.17
C ALA A 51 9.33 -4.18 8.69
N ARG A 52 8.10 -3.72 8.98
CA ARG A 52 7.66 -2.34 8.69
C ARG A 52 8.55 -1.32 9.38
N GLN A 53 8.87 -1.53 10.65
CA GLN A 53 9.73 -0.62 11.41
C GLN A 53 11.14 -0.51 10.81
N ARG A 54 11.72 -1.64 10.39
CA ARG A 54 13.05 -1.67 9.75
C ARG A 54 13.10 -0.90 8.44
N LEU A 55 11.99 -0.87 7.69
CA LEU A 55 11.85 -0.08 6.47
C LEU A 55 11.25 1.31 6.72
N GLN A 56 11.07 1.72 7.97
CA GLN A 56 10.46 3.01 8.34
C GLN A 56 9.08 3.22 7.70
N LEU A 57 8.33 2.13 7.53
CA LEU A 57 6.97 2.13 7.01
C LEU A 57 5.96 2.32 8.15
N PRO A 58 4.74 2.82 7.86
CA PRO A 58 3.64 2.84 8.82
C PRO A 58 3.39 1.46 9.45
N LEU A 59 3.42 1.39 10.79
CA LEU A 59 3.23 0.15 11.55
C LEU A 59 1.79 -0.39 11.47
N SER A 60 0.85 0.44 11.03
CA SER A 60 -0.56 0.09 10.86
C SER A 60 -1.11 0.64 9.54
N GLY A 61 -2.28 0.14 9.14
CA GLY A 61 -2.90 0.53 7.87
C GLY A 61 -2.33 -0.24 6.67
N ARG A 62 -3.01 -0.09 5.52
CA ARG A 62 -2.63 -0.81 4.31
C ARG A 62 -1.39 -0.21 3.68
N LEU A 63 -0.51 -1.09 3.23
CA LEU A 63 0.63 -0.77 2.40
C LEU A 63 0.48 -1.41 1.03
N THR A 64 1.14 -0.84 0.03
CA THR A 64 1.29 -1.44 -1.29
C THR A 64 2.70 -2.02 -1.44
N GLU A 65 2.88 -2.95 -2.38
CA GLU A 65 4.22 -3.45 -2.71
C GLU A 65 5.16 -2.33 -3.18
N ALA A 66 4.61 -1.29 -3.82
CA ALA A 66 5.37 -0.12 -4.26
C ALA A 66 5.93 0.67 -3.08
N ASP A 67 5.17 0.81 -1.98
CA ASP A 67 5.64 1.46 -0.76
C ASP A 67 6.83 0.70 -0.16
N VAL A 68 6.73 -0.63 -0.09
CA VAL A 68 7.81 -1.50 0.39
C VAL A 68 9.04 -1.38 -0.50
N ALA A 69 8.86 -1.42 -1.82
CA ALA A 69 9.98 -1.30 -2.77
C ALA A 69 10.66 0.07 -2.70
N LYS A 70 9.89 1.15 -2.51
CA LYS A 70 10.43 2.50 -2.34
C LYS A 70 11.22 2.63 -1.04
N ALA A 71 10.64 2.18 0.07
CA ALA A 71 11.29 2.22 1.38
C ALA A 71 12.58 1.37 1.40
N TRP A 72 12.54 0.18 0.81
CA TRP A 72 13.72 -0.66 0.65
C TRP A 72 14.83 0.03 -0.16
N LYS A 73 14.51 0.69 -1.28
CA LYS A 73 15.52 1.44 -2.06
C LYS A 73 16.18 2.55 -1.26
N LEU A 74 15.41 3.27 -0.43
CA LEU A 74 15.94 4.32 0.44
C LEU A 74 16.85 3.75 1.52
N ALA A 75 16.39 2.74 2.26
CA ALA A 75 17.19 2.06 3.28
C ALA A 75 18.45 1.42 2.70
N ALA A 76 18.35 0.85 1.50
CA ALA A 76 19.50 0.28 0.79
C ALA A 76 20.50 1.35 0.37
N ALA A 77 20.03 2.52 -0.11
CA ALA A 77 20.92 3.62 -0.47
C ALA A 77 21.69 4.19 0.74
N GLU A 78 21.08 4.16 1.93
CA GLU A 78 21.67 4.65 3.18
C GLU A 78 22.63 3.63 3.82
N HIS A 79 22.26 2.35 3.85
CA HIS A 79 23.02 1.31 4.56
C HIS A 79 23.86 0.41 3.66
N HIS A 80 24.01 0.73 2.37
CA HIS A 80 24.76 -0.13 1.45
C HIS A 80 26.21 -0.38 1.94
N PRO A 81 26.70 -1.63 1.96
CA PRO A 81 28.07 -1.93 2.38
C PRO A 81 29.12 -1.22 1.53
N ASP A 82 28.91 -1.12 0.21
CA ASP A 82 29.82 -0.39 -0.70
C ASP A 82 29.88 1.12 -0.42
N ARG A 83 28.98 1.65 0.42
CA ARG A 83 28.93 3.06 0.85
C ARG A 83 29.33 3.23 2.31
N GLY A 84 29.97 2.22 2.90
CA GLY A 84 30.39 2.22 4.30
C GLY A 84 29.33 1.73 5.30
N GLY A 85 28.22 1.17 4.82
CA GLY A 85 27.19 0.58 5.67
C GLY A 85 27.56 -0.80 6.23
N LEU A 86 26.86 -1.23 7.28
CA LEU A 86 27.09 -2.55 7.88
C LEU A 86 26.36 -3.65 7.09
N HIS A 87 27.08 -4.70 6.72
CA HIS A 87 26.50 -5.85 6.01
C HIS A 87 25.32 -6.48 6.75
N ASN A 88 25.43 -6.59 8.08
CA ASN A 88 24.37 -7.12 8.94
C ASN A 88 23.09 -6.25 8.87
N THR A 89 23.23 -4.92 8.82
CA THR A 89 22.09 -4.02 8.68
C THR A 89 21.37 -4.24 7.34
N MET A 90 22.12 -4.42 6.24
CA MET A 90 21.50 -4.71 4.95
C MET A 90 20.81 -6.07 4.89
N GLN A 91 21.33 -7.09 5.57
CA GLN A 91 20.66 -8.38 5.68
C GLN A 91 19.30 -8.24 6.39
N LEU A 92 19.23 -7.45 7.46
CA LEU A 92 17.97 -7.17 8.16
C LEU A 92 16.97 -6.39 7.30
N VAL A 93 17.45 -5.42 6.52
CA VAL A 93 16.64 -4.63 5.57
C VAL A 93 16.09 -5.52 4.44
N ASN A 94 16.92 -6.43 3.91
CA ASN A 94 16.49 -7.38 2.88
C ASN A 94 15.48 -8.38 3.44
N GLY A 95 15.74 -8.96 4.61
CA GLY A 95 14.79 -9.87 5.28
C GLY A 95 13.44 -9.22 5.56
N ALA A 96 13.43 -7.94 5.96
CA ALA A 96 12.20 -7.18 6.15
C ALA A 96 11.39 -7.02 4.85
N ARG A 97 12.06 -6.68 3.74
CA ARG A 97 11.41 -6.60 2.42
C ARG A 97 10.83 -7.94 2.01
N ASP A 98 11.61 -9.00 2.13
CA ASP A 98 11.23 -10.32 1.66
C ASP A 98 10.05 -10.88 2.46
N LEU A 99 10.03 -10.67 3.77
CA LEU A 99 8.89 -11.00 4.63
C LEU A 99 7.61 -10.27 4.19
N LEU A 100 7.70 -8.95 3.97
CA LEU A 100 6.53 -8.14 3.61
C LEU A 100 5.97 -8.46 2.22
N LEU A 101 6.83 -8.90 1.30
CA LEU A 101 6.45 -9.27 -0.07
C LEU A 101 6.17 -10.77 -0.24
N GLY A 102 6.28 -11.58 0.83
CA GLY A 102 6.14 -13.03 0.74
C GLY A 102 7.21 -13.69 -0.14
N LYS A 103 8.41 -13.11 -0.19
CA LYS A 103 9.58 -13.56 -0.94
C LYS A 103 10.66 -14.20 -0.07
N GLY A 104 10.45 -14.22 1.25
CA GLY A 104 11.35 -14.85 2.22
C GLY A 104 10.81 -16.21 2.62
N VAL A 105 11.54 -17.26 2.25
CA VAL A 105 11.41 -18.71 2.56
C VAL A 105 10.07 -19.38 2.24
#